data_AF-A0A2V7N4I0-F1
#
_entry.id   AF-A0A2V7N4I0-F1
#
_cell.length_a   1.000
_cell.length_b   1.000
_cell.length_c   1.000
_cell.angle_alpha   90.00
_cell.angle_beta   90.00
_cell.angle_gamma   90.00
#
_symmetry.space_group_name_H-M   'P 1'
#
loop_
_entity.id
_entity.type
_entity.pdbx_description
1 polymer ?
#
loop_
_entity_poly.entity_id
_entity_poly.type
_entity_poly.pdbx_seq_one_letter_code
_entity_poly.pdbx_strand_id
1 'polypeptide(L)'
;MRPFVMKELAVALVLLVGVGGCSKGTGAAAAAKAPVEEPRVIESGEIDPAWLSYDAATKTVNFHLIAGLTGLNGALNFNGFRDGGLTLTVPKDWTVAIRVTNHDGMLPHSAEVIPETKPVPTQPVPPAFDGAFTVPLAQGLSPLGEDGMRFVADRVGSFLIFCGVPGHGAAGMWVRLKVSGTAPAPFLTAAPAGKS
;
A
#
# COMPACT_ATOMS: atom_id res chain seq x y z
N MET A 1 35.83 9.54 40.32
CA MET A 1 35.27 8.21 40.65
C MET A 1 35.48 7.30 39.47
N ARG A 2 36.34 6.27 39.62
CA ARG A 2 36.33 5.06 38.79
C ARG A 2 35.66 3.95 39.64
N PRO A 3 35.05 2.94 39.03
CA PRO A 3 35.81 1.76 38.56
C PRO A 3 35.27 1.31 37.18
N PHE A 4 35.78 0.37 36.39
CA PHE A 4 36.91 -0.58 36.30
C PHE A 4 36.79 -1.06 34.81
N VAL A 5 37.80 -1.06 33.93
CA VAL A 5 38.89 -2.06 33.79
C VAL A 5 38.31 -3.48 33.56
N MET A 6 38.63 -4.30 32.56
CA MET A 6 39.92 -4.71 31.94
C MET A 6 39.58 -5.42 30.59
N LYS A 7 40.24 -5.15 29.44
CA LYS A 7 41.57 -5.65 28.97
C LYS A 7 41.54 -7.17 28.67
N GLU A 8 41.39 -7.59 27.41
CA GLU A 8 42.42 -7.87 26.37
C GLU A 8 42.93 -9.32 26.34
N LEU A 9 43.20 -9.76 25.11
CA LEU A 9 44.11 -10.83 24.63
C LEU A 9 43.87 -12.28 25.05
N ALA A 10 43.69 -13.16 24.05
CA ALA A 10 44.82 -13.92 23.47
C ALA A 10 44.33 -14.90 22.38
N VAL A 11 45.10 -14.98 21.30
CA VAL A 11 45.05 -16.04 20.28
C VAL A 11 45.90 -17.21 20.78
N ALA A 12 45.41 -18.44 20.70
CA ALA A 12 46.25 -19.63 20.57
C ALA A 12 45.45 -20.82 20.02
N LEU A 13 45.92 -21.32 18.88
CA LEU A 13 45.51 -22.57 18.25
C LEU A 13 46.22 -23.75 18.93
N VAL A 14 45.47 -24.79 19.32
CA VAL A 14 46.04 -26.11 19.65
C VAL A 14 45.15 -27.19 19.01
N LEU A 15 45.77 -27.99 18.14
CA LEU A 15 45.26 -29.26 17.61
C LEU A 15 45.58 -30.39 18.60
N LEU A 16 44.60 -31.25 18.88
CA LEU A 16 44.81 -32.57 19.47
C LEU A 16 43.87 -33.59 18.81
N VAL A 17 44.48 -34.68 18.35
CA VAL A 17 43.86 -35.87 17.76
C VAL A 17 43.61 -36.90 18.86
N GLY A 18 42.48 -37.61 18.85
CA GLY A 18 42.28 -38.74 19.77
C GLY A 18 40.89 -39.40 19.79
N VAL A 19 40.70 -40.36 18.87
CA VAL A 19 40.00 -41.67 18.93
C VAL A 19 39.00 -41.94 20.09
N GLY A 20 37.78 -42.41 19.72
CA GLY A 20 37.08 -43.45 20.50
C GLY A 20 35.55 -43.37 20.59
N GLY A 21 34.85 -44.33 19.95
CA GLY A 21 33.73 -45.04 20.58
C GLY A 21 32.29 -44.50 20.43
N CYS A 22 31.57 -45.12 19.49
CA CYS A 22 30.13 -45.42 19.45
C CYS A 22 29.16 -44.69 20.40
N SER A 23 28.24 -43.88 19.84
CA SER A 23 26.80 -44.15 20.03
C SER A 23 25.93 -43.43 18.99
N LYS A 24 24.78 -44.04 18.75
CA LYS A 24 23.72 -43.77 17.77
C LYS A 24 23.21 -42.31 17.77
N GLY A 25 22.85 -41.82 16.59
CA GLY A 25 21.89 -40.71 16.45
C GLY A 25 22.18 -39.76 15.29
N THR A 26 21.95 -40.18 14.05
CA THR A 26 21.83 -39.24 12.93
C THR A 26 20.48 -38.52 13.02
N GLY A 27 20.43 -37.44 13.80
CA GLY A 27 19.39 -36.43 13.71
C GLY A 27 19.83 -35.37 12.72
N ALA A 28 19.51 -35.54 11.44
CA ALA A 28 19.54 -34.44 10.49
C ALA A 28 18.45 -33.45 10.94
N ALA A 29 18.85 -32.28 11.46
CA ALA A 29 17.93 -31.18 11.66
C ALA A 29 17.43 -30.74 10.28
N ALA A 30 16.26 -31.22 9.89
CA ALA A 30 15.56 -30.72 8.73
C ALA A 30 15.27 -29.23 8.97
N ALA A 31 15.87 -28.37 8.14
CA ALA A 31 15.45 -26.99 8.05
C ALA A 31 13.96 -26.98 7.69
N ALA A 32 13.11 -26.52 8.61
CA ALA A 32 11.70 -26.32 8.33
C ALA A 32 11.58 -25.30 7.19
N LYS A 33 11.04 -25.72 6.04
CA LYS A 33 10.58 -24.80 5.00
C LYS A 33 9.52 -23.90 5.63
N ALA A 34 9.70 -22.58 5.52
CA ALA A 34 8.63 -21.64 5.80
C ALA A 34 7.39 -22.02 4.97
N PRO A 35 6.17 -21.93 5.52
CA PRO A 35 4.96 -22.18 4.76
C PRO A 35 4.91 -21.25 3.53
N VAL A 36 4.62 -21.83 2.37
CA VAL A 36 4.20 -21.03 1.22
C VAL A 36 2.81 -20.51 1.57
N GLU A 37 2.68 -19.21 1.80
CA GLU A 37 1.38 -18.59 2.07
C GLU A 37 0.50 -18.75 0.82
N GLU A 38 -0.66 -19.40 0.97
CA GLU A 38 -1.61 -19.54 -0.13
C GLU A 38 -2.08 -18.15 -0.60
N PRO A 39 -2.37 -17.96 -1.90
CA PRO A 39 -2.87 -16.69 -2.40
C PRO A 39 -4.11 -16.26 -1.62
N ARG A 40 -4.02 -15.14 -0.92
CA ARG A 40 -5.14 -14.57 -0.18
C ARG A 40 -6.19 -14.03 -1.15
N VAL A 41 -7.40 -14.58 -1.09
CA VAL A 41 -8.57 -13.98 -1.75
C VAL A 41 -9.07 -12.83 -0.87
N ILE A 42 -9.16 -11.62 -1.44
CA ILE A 42 -9.71 -10.45 -0.74
C ILE A 42 -11.16 -10.25 -1.15
N GLU A 43 -12.05 -10.28 -0.17
CA GLU A 43 -13.47 -9.99 -0.37
C GLU A 43 -13.71 -8.49 -0.54
N SER A 44 -14.78 -8.14 -1.26
CA SER A 44 -15.16 -6.73 -1.42
C SER A 44 -15.57 -6.13 -0.08
N GLY A 45 -15.05 -4.95 0.25
CA GLY A 45 -15.32 -4.28 1.52
C GLY A 45 -14.39 -4.63 2.67
N GLU A 46 -13.44 -5.55 2.48
CA GLU A 46 -12.41 -5.90 3.49
C GLU A 46 -11.12 -5.09 3.26
N ILE A 47 -10.49 -4.64 4.36
CA ILE A 47 -9.18 -3.97 4.29
C ILE A 47 -8.07 -4.99 4.49
N ASP A 48 -7.18 -5.12 3.51
CA ASP A 48 -5.92 -5.83 3.70
C ASP A 48 -4.89 -4.91 4.38
N PRO A 49 -4.32 -5.28 5.54
CA PRO A 49 -3.26 -4.51 6.19
C PRO A 49 -2.00 -4.35 5.31
N ALA A 50 -1.76 -5.23 4.34
CA ALA A 50 -0.61 -5.14 3.44
C ALA A 50 -0.66 -3.92 2.51
N TRP A 51 -1.83 -3.31 2.32
CA TRP A 51 -1.96 -2.14 1.45
C TRP A 51 -1.35 -0.87 2.02
N LEU A 52 -1.16 -0.78 3.33
CA LEU A 52 -0.70 0.44 3.98
C LEU A 52 0.52 0.18 4.86
N SER A 53 1.59 0.94 4.60
CA SER A 53 2.73 1.05 5.50
C SER A 53 3.18 2.50 5.59
N TYR A 54 3.94 2.84 6.63
CA TYR A 54 4.46 4.19 6.77
C TYR A 54 5.74 4.24 7.60
N ASP A 55 6.51 5.31 7.39
CA ASP A 55 7.68 5.67 8.17
C ASP A 55 7.43 7.05 8.81
N ALA A 56 7.33 7.06 10.13
CA ALA A 56 7.09 8.29 10.90
C ALA A 56 8.32 9.20 10.97
N ALA A 57 9.54 8.67 10.87
CA ALA A 57 10.77 9.45 10.91
C ALA A 57 10.92 10.28 9.63
N THR A 58 10.58 9.69 8.48
CA THR A 58 10.62 10.36 7.17
C THR A 58 9.27 10.95 6.75
N LYS A 59 8.23 10.83 7.58
CA LYS A 59 6.85 11.26 7.30
C LYS A 59 6.35 10.79 5.93
N THR A 60 6.61 9.53 5.61
CA THR A 60 6.23 8.92 4.34
C THR A 60 5.18 7.84 4.56
N VAL A 61 4.05 7.93 3.86
CA VAL A 61 3.07 6.84 3.76
C VAL A 61 3.23 6.15 2.40
N ASN A 62 3.21 4.82 2.41
CA ASN A 62 3.15 4.00 1.22
C ASN A 62 1.79 3.31 1.17
N PHE A 63 1.05 3.53 0.10
CA PHE A 63 -0.25 2.94 -0.12
C PHE A 63 -0.28 2.18 -1.44
N HIS A 64 -0.78 0.94 -1.43
CA HIS A 64 -1.00 0.16 -2.64
C HIS A 64 -2.46 0.28 -3.07
N LEU A 65 -2.68 1.05 -4.13
CA LEU A 65 -3.97 1.22 -4.76
C LEU A 65 -4.10 0.19 -5.89
N ILE A 66 -5.10 -0.69 -5.81
CA ILE A 66 -5.28 -1.77 -6.78
C ILE A 66 -6.60 -1.56 -7.52
N ALA A 67 -6.53 -1.19 -8.79
CA ALA A 67 -7.72 -1.07 -9.63
C ALA A 67 -8.23 -2.44 -10.05
N GLY A 68 -9.53 -2.66 -10.00
CA GLY A 68 -10.16 -3.92 -10.43
C GLY A 68 -9.71 -5.15 -9.63
N LEU A 69 -9.49 -4.98 -8.32
CA LEU A 69 -9.07 -6.09 -7.45
C LEU A 69 -10.12 -7.21 -7.40
N THR A 70 -11.41 -6.83 -7.34
CA THR A 70 -12.54 -7.77 -7.32
C THR A 70 -13.48 -7.53 -8.51
N GLY A 71 -14.42 -8.45 -8.74
CA GLY A 71 -15.48 -8.28 -9.75
C GLY A 71 -16.55 -7.24 -9.39
N LEU A 72 -16.45 -6.58 -8.23
CA LEU A 72 -17.40 -5.55 -7.79
C LEU A 72 -17.56 -4.46 -8.85
N ASN A 73 -18.80 -4.09 -9.15
CA ASN A 73 -19.14 -3.02 -10.09
C ASN A 73 -18.56 -3.26 -11.50
N GLY A 74 -18.49 -4.52 -11.95
CA GLY A 74 -17.84 -4.84 -13.23
C GLY A 74 -16.35 -4.47 -13.23
N ALA A 75 -15.67 -4.72 -12.10
CA ALA A 75 -14.27 -4.35 -11.83
C ALA A 75 -13.97 -2.84 -11.72
N LEU A 76 -14.99 -1.98 -11.70
CA LEU A 76 -14.85 -0.54 -11.42
C LEU A 76 -14.75 -0.28 -9.91
N ASN A 77 -13.62 -0.64 -9.32
CA ASN A 77 -13.30 -0.47 -7.90
C ASN A 77 -11.80 -0.20 -7.68
N PHE A 78 -11.47 0.38 -6.55
CA PHE A 78 -10.11 0.36 -6.00
C PHE A 78 -10.09 -0.48 -4.72
N ASN A 79 -9.20 -1.46 -4.67
CA ASN A 79 -9.00 -2.37 -3.54
C ASN A 79 -10.30 -3.10 -3.12
N GLY A 80 -11.22 -3.34 -4.06
CA GLY A 80 -12.54 -3.93 -3.76
C GLY A 80 -13.56 -2.94 -3.18
N PHE A 81 -13.28 -1.62 -3.24
CA PHE A 81 -14.18 -0.55 -2.79
C PHE A 81 -14.60 0.39 -3.93
N ARG A 82 -15.79 0.95 -3.80
CA ARG A 82 -16.37 1.97 -4.70
C ARG A 82 -17.13 3.03 -3.89
N ASP A 83 -17.51 4.13 -4.54
CA ASP A 83 -18.27 5.25 -3.95
C ASP A 83 -17.69 5.77 -2.62
N GLY A 84 -16.35 5.75 -2.53
CA GLY A 84 -15.64 6.19 -1.35
C GLY A 84 -15.75 5.26 -0.13
N GLY A 85 -16.12 4.00 -0.33
CA GLY A 85 -16.20 2.99 0.73
C GLY A 85 -14.87 2.72 1.44
N LEU A 86 -13.74 3.14 0.87
CA LEU A 86 -12.44 3.18 1.52
C LEU A 86 -12.01 4.64 1.73
N THR A 87 -11.43 4.94 2.89
CA THR A 87 -10.78 6.23 3.16
C THR A 87 -9.35 6.01 3.63
N LEU A 88 -8.38 6.60 2.92
CA LEU A 88 -7.02 6.80 3.39
C LEU A 88 -6.95 8.12 4.16
N THR A 89 -6.66 8.07 5.46
CA THR A 89 -6.35 9.27 6.25
C THR A 89 -4.84 9.42 6.38
N VAL A 90 -4.31 10.60 6.04
CA VAL A 90 -2.88 10.95 6.16
C VAL A 90 -2.71 12.22 6.98
N PRO A 91 -1.67 12.36 7.81
CA PRO A 91 -1.40 13.64 8.47
C PRO A 91 -0.93 14.68 7.44
N LYS A 92 -1.21 15.96 7.71
CA LYS A 92 -0.70 17.10 6.92
C LYS A 92 0.83 17.07 6.89
N ASP A 93 1.39 17.52 5.76
CA ASP A 93 2.83 17.64 5.48
C ASP A 93 3.58 16.28 5.42
N TRP A 94 2.85 15.18 5.24
CA TRP A 94 3.43 13.88 4.92
C TRP A 94 3.58 13.71 3.41
N THR A 95 4.63 12.99 3.02
CA THR A 95 4.75 12.51 1.65
C THR A 95 3.88 11.27 1.46
N VAL A 96 3.02 11.30 0.46
CA VAL A 96 2.14 10.20 0.08
C VAL A 96 2.71 9.56 -1.18
N ALA A 97 3.11 8.29 -1.07
CA ALA A 97 3.57 7.49 -2.18
C ALA A 97 2.54 6.39 -2.46
N ILE A 98 1.92 6.44 -3.63
CA ILE A 98 0.90 5.47 -4.03
C ILE A 98 1.46 4.66 -5.18
N ARG A 99 1.57 3.34 -4.98
CA ARG A 99 1.73 2.38 -6.08
C ARG A 99 0.34 2.09 -6.62
N VAL A 100 0.18 2.17 -7.94
CA VAL A 100 -1.07 1.85 -8.63
C VAL A 100 -0.84 0.62 -9.48
N THR A 101 -1.62 -0.44 -9.24
CA THR A 101 -1.64 -1.64 -10.08
C THR A 101 -3.03 -1.76 -10.69
N ASN A 102 -3.09 -1.94 -12.01
CA ASN A 102 -4.31 -2.36 -12.68
C ASN A 102 -4.41 -3.89 -12.65
N HIS A 103 -5.14 -4.46 -11.70
CA HIS A 103 -5.35 -5.91 -11.61
C HIS A 103 -6.42 -6.42 -12.57
N ASP A 104 -7.21 -5.51 -13.17
CA ASP A 104 -8.22 -5.87 -14.17
C ASP A 104 -7.55 -6.50 -15.40
N GLY A 105 -8.11 -7.62 -15.85
CA GLY A 105 -7.61 -8.36 -17.02
C GLY A 105 -8.12 -7.80 -18.36
N MET A 106 -9.06 -6.84 -18.34
CA MET A 106 -9.78 -6.37 -19.52
C MET A 106 -9.82 -4.85 -19.63
N LEU A 107 -10.16 -4.14 -18.55
CA LEU A 107 -10.35 -2.68 -18.60
C LEU A 107 -9.05 -1.93 -18.27
N PRO A 108 -8.77 -0.82 -18.97
CA PRO A 108 -7.74 0.10 -18.53
C PRO A 108 -8.25 0.93 -17.34
N HIS A 109 -7.36 1.21 -16.38
CA HIS A 109 -7.66 2.04 -15.21
C HIS A 109 -6.53 3.02 -14.94
N SER A 110 -6.84 4.19 -14.39
CA SER A 110 -5.87 5.19 -13.92
C SER A 110 -6.24 5.65 -12.52
N ALA A 111 -5.43 6.52 -11.93
CA ALA A 111 -5.79 7.21 -10.71
C ALA A 111 -5.26 8.64 -10.69
N GLU A 112 -6.07 9.56 -10.17
CA GLU A 112 -5.63 10.88 -9.75
C GLU A 112 -6.32 11.32 -8.47
N VAL A 113 -5.67 12.22 -7.75
CA VAL A 113 -6.22 12.84 -6.54
C VAL A 113 -6.84 14.17 -6.89
N ILE A 114 -8.11 14.41 -6.51
CA ILE A 114 -8.82 15.68 -6.76
C ILE A 114 -9.52 16.20 -5.50
N PRO A 115 -9.89 17.49 -5.45
CA PRO A 115 -10.76 17.98 -4.39
C PRO A 115 -12.07 17.18 -4.34
N GLU A 116 -12.59 16.90 -3.15
CA GLU A 116 -13.91 16.28 -3.02
C GLU A 116 -14.97 17.17 -3.69
N THR A 117 -15.72 16.58 -4.61
CA THR A 117 -16.73 17.29 -5.42
C THR A 117 -17.94 16.40 -5.70
N LYS A 118 -19.09 17.04 -5.93
CA LYS A 118 -20.32 16.41 -6.42
C LYS A 118 -20.94 17.30 -7.51
N PRO A 119 -21.30 16.75 -8.68
CA PRO A 119 -21.10 15.36 -9.10
C PRO A 119 -19.62 14.99 -9.28
N VAL A 120 -19.30 13.69 -9.22
CA VAL A 120 -17.95 13.19 -9.54
C VAL A 120 -17.67 13.45 -11.04
N PRO A 121 -16.48 13.94 -11.42
CA PRO A 121 -16.18 14.23 -12.81
C PRO A 121 -16.28 13.00 -13.73
N THR A 122 -16.61 13.25 -14.99
CA THR A 122 -16.69 12.21 -16.04
C THR A 122 -15.40 12.05 -16.84
N GLN A 123 -14.40 12.89 -16.59
CA GLN A 123 -13.13 13.00 -17.30
C GLN A 123 -12.02 13.37 -16.29
N PRO A 124 -10.73 13.22 -16.64
CA PRO A 124 -9.66 13.74 -15.81
C PRO A 124 -9.80 15.25 -15.61
N VAL A 125 -9.38 15.74 -14.45
CA VAL A 125 -9.33 17.16 -14.11
C VAL A 125 -7.97 17.50 -13.49
N PRO A 126 -7.61 18.78 -13.29
CA PRO A 126 -6.34 19.10 -12.65
C PRO A 126 -6.22 18.44 -11.26
N PRO A 127 -5.09 17.77 -10.96
CA PRO A 127 -4.90 17.08 -9.70
C PRO A 127 -4.85 18.07 -8.53
N ALA A 128 -5.35 17.63 -7.38
CA ALA A 128 -5.36 18.37 -6.13
C ALA A 128 -3.97 18.62 -5.57
N PHE A 129 -2.95 17.84 -5.96
CA PHE A 129 -1.58 18.01 -5.53
C PHE A 129 -0.64 17.73 -6.70
N ASP A 130 0.49 18.43 -6.75
CA ASP A 130 1.50 18.20 -7.78
C ASP A 130 2.01 16.75 -7.71
N GLY A 131 2.01 16.05 -8.85
CA GLY A 131 2.45 14.65 -8.94
C GLY A 131 1.45 13.61 -8.41
N ALA A 132 0.21 14.00 -8.09
CA ALA A 132 -0.83 13.10 -7.58
C ALA A 132 -1.69 12.47 -8.69
N PHE A 133 -1.04 11.90 -9.70
CA PHE A 133 -1.70 11.21 -10.82
C PHE A 133 -0.79 10.17 -11.48
N THR A 134 -1.41 9.15 -12.10
CA THR A 134 -0.75 8.17 -12.98
C THR A 134 -0.71 8.65 -14.43
N VAL A 135 0.13 8.08 -15.29
CA VAL A 135 0.18 8.36 -16.72
C VAL A 135 0.03 7.07 -17.54
N PRO A 136 -0.86 7.00 -18.55
CA PRO A 136 -1.78 8.06 -19.00
C PRO A 136 -3.13 8.07 -18.26
N LEU A 137 -3.65 9.25 -17.90
CA LEU A 137 -4.91 9.37 -17.14
C LEU A 137 -6.15 8.94 -17.93
N ALA A 138 -6.38 9.55 -19.10
CA ALA A 138 -7.61 9.32 -19.87
C ALA A 138 -7.61 7.94 -20.55
N GLN A 139 -6.44 7.49 -21.02
CA GLN A 139 -6.29 6.17 -21.65
C GLN A 139 -6.21 5.04 -20.63
N GLY A 140 -5.73 5.33 -19.42
CA GLY A 140 -5.51 4.34 -18.38
C GLY A 140 -4.24 3.52 -18.57
N LEU A 141 -3.80 2.91 -17.48
CA LEU A 141 -2.82 1.83 -17.50
C LEU A 141 -3.46 0.61 -18.18
N SER A 142 -2.70 -0.07 -19.04
CA SER A 142 -3.16 -1.32 -19.65
C SER A 142 -3.55 -2.34 -18.57
N PRO A 143 -4.35 -3.37 -18.91
CA PRO A 143 -4.54 -4.53 -18.05
C PRO A 143 -3.21 -5.05 -17.50
N LEU A 144 -3.17 -5.34 -16.19
CA LEU A 144 -1.96 -5.77 -15.46
C LEU A 144 -0.82 -4.74 -15.42
N GLY A 145 -1.08 -3.51 -15.87
CA GLY A 145 -0.11 -2.41 -15.86
C GLY A 145 0.08 -1.80 -14.47
N GLU A 146 1.23 -1.17 -14.27
CA GLU A 146 1.55 -0.46 -13.03
C GLU A 146 2.07 0.94 -13.31
N ASP A 147 1.87 1.82 -12.33
CA ASP A 147 2.49 3.14 -12.25
C ASP A 147 2.53 3.57 -10.77
N GLY A 148 2.97 4.79 -10.50
CA GLY A 148 2.88 5.38 -9.17
C GLY A 148 2.68 6.88 -9.20
N MET A 149 2.17 7.41 -8.09
CA MET A 149 2.07 8.84 -7.84
C MET A 149 2.70 9.18 -6.50
N ARG A 150 3.35 10.35 -6.43
CA ARG A 150 4.03 10.81 -5.21
C ARG A 150 3.81 12.31 -5.04
N PHE A 151 3.26 12.70 -3.90
CA PHE A 151 2.94 14.10 -3.60
C PHE A 151 3.05 14.40 -2.11
N VAL A 152 3.08 15.68 -1.75
CA VAL A 152 3.02 16.13 -0.36
C VAL A 152 1.57 16.52 -0.02
N ALA A 153 1.04 15.96 1.06
CA ALA A 153 -0.29 16.31 1.59
C ALA A 153 -0.25 17.68 2.32
N ASP A 154 -0.01 18.74 1.56
CA ASP A 154 0.33 20.09 2.04
C ASP A 154 -0.86 20.89 2.62
N ARG A 155 -2.10 20.39 2.53
CA ARG A 155 -3.30 21.10 2.99
C ARG A 155 -4.33 20.13 3.57
N VAL A 156 -4.89 20.48 4.73
CA VAL A 156 -5.99 19.73 5.37
C VAL A 156 -7.22 19.80 4.48
N GLY A 157 -7.92 18.68 4.32
CA GLY A 157 -9.12 18.62 3.50
C GLY A 157 -9.58 17.21 3.16
N SER A 158 -10.71 17.16 2.43
CA SER A 158 -11.26 15.95 1.84
C SER A 158 -11.01 15.94 0.33
N PHE A 159 -10.57 14.80 -0.17
CA PHE A 159 -10.17 14.57 -1.56
C PHE A 159 -10.70 13.22 -2.02
N LEU A 160 -10.77 13.03 -3.34
CA LEU A 160 -11.04 11.74 -3.95
C LEU A 160 -9.76 11.22 -4.58
N ILE A 161 -9.49 9.93 -4.45
CA ILE A 161 -8.63 9.17 -5.36
C ILE A 161 -9.58 8.52 -6.35
N PHE A 162 -9.65 9.02 -7.58
CA PHE A 162 -10.64 8.58 -8.56
C PHE A 162 -10.00 8.14 -9.87
N CYS A 163 -10.68 7.25 -10.61
CA CYS A 163 -10.23 6.80 -11.92
C CYS A 163 -10.54 7.84 -13.00
N GLY A 164 -9.49 8.33 -13.67
CA GLY A 164 -9.57 9.35 -14.71
C GLY A 164 -10.00 8.81 -16.07
N VAL A 165 -10.10 7.50 -16.27
CA VAL A 165 -10.63 6.94 -17.52
C VAL A 165 -12.09 7.42 -17.70
N PRO A 166 -12.45 7.95 -18.89
CA PRO A 166 -13.77 8.52 -19.15
C PRO A 166 -14.94 7.69 -18.60
N GLY A 167 -15.72 8.31 -17.71
CA GLY A 167 -16.90 7.70 -17.09
C GLY A 167 -16.64 6.77 -15.89
N HIS A 168 -15.42 6.25 -15.67
CA HIS A 168 -15.15 5.30 -14.57
C HIS A 168 -15.38 5.94 -13.20
N GLY A 169 -14.85 7.15 -12.98
CA GLY A 169 -15.09 7.92 -11.75
C GLY A 169 -16.58 8.14 -11.48
N ALA A 170 -17.33 8.64 -12.46
CA ALA A 170 -18.77 8.86 -12.36
C ALA A 170 -19.57 7.56 -12.15
N ALA A 171 -19.07 6.42 -12.60
CA ALA A 171 -19.63 5.09 -12.36
C ALA A 171 -19.29 4.51 -10.97
N GLY A 172 -18.61 5.28 -10.12
CA GLY A 172 -18.33 4.92 -8.71
C GLY A 172 -16.89 4.49 -8.44
N MET A 173 -15.99 4.54 -9.42
CA MET A 173 -14.60 4.10 -9.26
C MET A 173 -13.74 5.17 -8.57
N TRP A 174 -13.94 5.31 -7.27
CA TRP A 174 -13.19 6.22 -6.43
C TRP A 174 -13.21 5.82 -4.95
N VAL A 175 -12.14 6.18 -4.26
CA VAL A 175 -11.97 6.09 -2.80
C VAL A 175 -11.62 7.46 -2.23
N ARG A 176 -11.67 7.63 -0.92
CA ARG A 176 -11.41 8.92 -0.27
C ARG A 176 -9.96 9.04 0.17
N LEU A 177 -9.43 10.25 0.05
CA LEU A 177 -8.24 10.70 0.76
C LEU A 177 -8.64 11.82 1.72
N LYS A 178 -8.27 11.70 3.00
CA LYS A 178 -8.44 12.73 4.00
C LYS A 178 -7.06 13.18 4.49
N VAL A 179 -6.74 14.45 4.29
CA VAL A 179 -5.56 15.06 4.91
C VAL A 179 -5.99 15.65 6.25
N SER A 180 -5.47 15.11 7.34
CA SER A 180 -5.84 15.46 8.71
C SER A 180 -4.79 16.34 9.37
N GLY A 181 -5.23 17.40 10.04
CA GLY A 181 -4.35 18.25 10.87
C GLY A 181 -4.04 17.65 12.24
N THR A 182 -4.71 16.57 12.64
CA THR A 182 -4.65 16.02 14.00
C THR A 182 -4.41 14.51 14.05
N ALA A 183 -4.41 13.81 12.91
CA ALA A 183 -4.12 12.38 12.90
C ALA A 183 -2.66 12.15 13.29
N PRO A 184 -2.36 11.25 14.26
CA PRO A 184 -0.99 11.00 14.68
C PRO A 184 -0.20 10.12 13.71
N ALA A 185 -0.89 9.34 12.87
CA ALA A 185 -0.31 8.46 11.86
C ALA A 185 -1.32 8.19 10.72
N PRO A 186 -0.88 7.68 9.56
CA PRO A 186 -1.76 7.24 8.50
C PRO A 186 -2.57 5.99 8.87
N PHE A 187 -3.81 5.89 8.38
CA PHE A 187 -4.65 4.70 8.55
C PHE A 187 -5.72 4.59 7.45
N LEU A 188 -6.25 3.37 7.26
CA LEU A 188 -7.39 3.08 6.40
C LEU A 188 -8.65 2.86 7.23
N THR A 189 -9.81 3.31 6.74
CA THR A 189 -11.12 2.94 7.27
C THR A 189 -12.07 2.53 6.15
N ALA A 190 -12.84 1.49 6.40
CA ALA A 190 -13.96 1.10 5.55
C ALA A 190 -15.24 1.78 6.06
N ALA A 191 -16.07 2.22 5.12
CA ALA A 191 -17.43 2.65 5.38
C ALA A 191 -18.36 1.96 4.37
N PRO A 192 -19.64 1.74 4.71
CA PRO A 192 -20.63 1.35 3.71
C PRO A 192 -20.56 2.33 2.53
N ALA A 193 -20.62 1.81 1.30
CA ALA A 193 -20.62 2.65 0.10
C ALA A 193 -21.66 3.76 0.25
N GLY A 194 -21.22 5.02 0.15
CA GLY A 194 -22.12 6.16 0.27
C GLY A 194 -23.00 6.22 -0.98
N LYS A 195 -24.31 6.37 -0.82
CA LYS A 195 -25.19 6.66 -1.95
C LYS A 195 -24.76 8.01 -2.54
N SER A 196 -24.27 7.99 -3.79
CA SER A 196 -23.96 9.19 -4.57
C SER A 196 -25.21 10.00 -4.86
#